data_AF-A0ABD3W3W8-F1
#
_entry.id   AF-A0ABD3W3W8-F1
#
_cell.length_a   1.000
_cell.length_b   1.000
_cell.length_c   1.000
_cell.angle_alpha   90.00
_cell.angle_beta   90.00
_cell.angle_gamma   90.00
#
_symmetry.space_group_name_H-M   'P 1'
#
loop_
_entity.id
_entity.type
_entity.pdbx_description
1 polymer ?
#
loop_
_entity_poly.entity_id
_entity_poly.type
_entity_poly.pdbx_seq_one_letter_code
_entity_poly.pdbx_strand_id
1 'polypeptide(L)'
;MADFSITKRIARLPCGGCRSNCSNDCVKCSLCNNWYHRKCQQISADEIKIWKKFELGYVCVSCRTLDGIEFDYLMGMRRLKNAADMKVLAKLKTAVTRETLFKIEFKPVSDKDVVFPPVRFDEVIGDPIITAGNGNCLFNAVSLLLYGDESKSVQLRYHICLRMVRDSTSYMNHPHRKRIQCLSPSYEATCIDCATIGGFSSAWTILALCDIFRRPVRILYPSVNVVNNFAYTSLNTTFEPSSVVPAGHSTINIFWYAQGQLPKQGS
;
A
#
# COMPACT_ATOMS: atom_id res chain seq x y z
N MET A 1 -13.40 30.99 25.12
CA MET A 1 -12.29 31.21 24.17
C MET A 1 -11.00 31.06 24.94
N ALA A 2 -10.31 29.94 24.81
CA ALA A 2 -9.08 29.67 25.55
C ALA A 2 -7.87 30.14 24.74
N ASP A 3 -7.04 30.93 25.40
CA ASP A 3 -5.94 31.72 24.85
C ASP A 3 -4.72 30.84 24.49
N PHE A 4 -4.26 30.95 23.24
CA PHE A 4 -3.22 30.15 22.60
C PHE A 4 -1.80 30.69 22.92
N SER A 5 -1.48 30.97 24.19
CA SER A 5 -0.17 31.51 24.60
C SER A 5 0.93 30.44 24.81
N ILE A 6 0.86 29.31 24.09
CA ILE A 6 1.84 28.20 24.15
C ILE A 6 3.20 28.54 23.48
N THR A 7 3.34 29.70 22.85
CA THR A 7 4.55 30.05 22.08
C THR A 7 5.79 30.41 22.90
N LYS A 8 5.70 30.61 24.22
CA LYS A 8 6.84 31.14 25.01
C LYS A 8 7.71 30.12 25.78
N ARG A 9 7.43 28.81 25.75
CA ARG A 9 8.20 27.81 26.55
C ARG A 9 8.87 26.65 25.80
N ILE A 10 8.80 26.57 24.47
CA ILE A 10 9.48 25.50 23.70
C ILE A 10 11.02 25.61 23.80
N ALA A 11 11.55 26.78 24.14
CA ALA A 11 12.95 27.19 23.95
C ALA A 11 14.04 26.40 24.71
N ARG A 12 13.75 25.29 25.40
CA ARG A 12 14.76 24.54 26.19
C ARG A 12 14.59 23.02 26.21
N LEU A 13 13.76 22.43 25.33
CA LEU A 13 13.68 20.96 25.29
C LEU A 13 14.84 20.38 24.47
N PRO A 14 15.56 19.36 24.96
CA PRO A 14 16.67 18.77 24.23
C PRO A 14 16.15 18.03 22.99
N CYS A 15 16.84 18.21 21.86
CA CYS A 15 16.56 17.50 20.63
C CYS A 15 16.79 16.00 20.81
N GLY A 16 15.85 15.16 20.37
CA GLY A 16 15.98 13.70 20.41
C GLY A 16 17.12 13.15 19.55
N GLY A 17 17.61 13.93 18.57
CA GLY A 17 18.74 13.56 17.72
C GLY A 17 20.10 14.02 18.28
N CYS A 18 20.34 15.33 18.37
CA CYS A 18 21.64 15.88 18.74
C CYS A 18 21.78 16.30 20.22
N ARG A 19 20.72 16.14 21.03
CA ARG A 19 20.65 16.55 22.45
C ARG A 19 20.78 18.05 22.74
N SER A 20 21.13 18.88 21.75
CA SER A 20 21.10 20.35 21.88
C SER A 20 19.68 20.88 22.01
N ASN A 21 19.52 22.04 22.65
CA ASN A 21 18.21 22.65 22.88
C ASN A 21 17.47 23.00 21.57
N CYS A 22 16.20 22.63 21.52
CA CYS A 22 15.28 22.99 20.46
C CYS A 22 14.91 24.47 20.51
N SER A 23 14.94 25.12 19.35
CA SER A 23 14.48 26.50 19.12
C SER A 23 13.23 26.50 18.23
N ASN A 24 12.98 27.58 17.50
CA ASN A 24 11.82 27.73 16.63
C ASN A 24 11.82 26.74 15.44
N ASP A 25 12.96 26.17 15.05
CA ASP A 25 13.10 25.25 13.91
C ASP A 25 13.03 23.77 14.31
N CYS A 26 12.04 23.46 15.14
CA CYS A 26 11.83 22.11 15.66
C CYS A 26 10.42 21.60 15.39
N VAL A 27 10.30 20.28 15.38
CA VAL A 27 9.04 19.56 15.23
C VAL A 27 8.93 18.50 16.32
N LYS A 28 7.74 18.31 16.86
CA LYS A 28 7.46 17.28 17.87
C LYS A 28 7.02 15.99 17.16
N CYS A 29 7.64 14.87 17.51
CA CYS A 29 7.18 13.55 17.05
C CYS A 29 5.88 13.17 17.77
N SER A 30 4.86 12.74 17.02
CA SER A 30 3.57 12.33 17.58
C SER A 30 3.60 10.97 18.28
N LEU A 31 4.65 10.16 18.07
CA LEU A 31 4.79 8.84 18.70
C LEU A 31 5.64 8.89 19.98
N CYS A 32 6.89 9.33 19.90
CA CYS A 32 7.79 9.37 21.06
C CYS A 32 7.72 10.68 21.86
N ASN A 33 6.90 11.65 21.45
CA ASN A 33 6.76 12.97 22.07
C ASN A 33 8.05 13.82 22.16
N ASN A 34 9.18 13.35 21.65
CA ASN A 34 10.43 14.09 21.59
C ASN A 34 10.38 15.19 20.52
N TRP A 35 11.11 16.28 20.78
CA TRP A 35 11.33 17.35 19.81
C TRP A 35 12.57 17.07 19.00
N TYR A 36 12.55 17.43 17.73
CA TYR A 36 13.69 17.27 16.83
C TYR A 36 13.93 18.55 16.05
N HIS A 37 15.20 18.94 15.92
CA HIS A 37 15.56 19.97 14.95
C HIS A 37 15.24 19.48 13.55
N ARG A 38 14.76 20.41 12.72
CA ARG A 38 14.55 20.21 11.29
C ARG A 38 15.73 19.50 10.61
N LYS A 39 16.95 19.97 10.87
CA LYS A 39 18.19 19.43 10.29
C LYS A 39 18.47 17.99 10.75
N CYS A 40 18.26 17.69 12.02
CA CYS A 40 18.44 16.33 12.57
C CYS A 40 17.47 15.30 11.97
N GLN A 41 16.41 15.76 11.29
CA GLN A 41 15.41 14.92 10.65
C GLN A 41 15.39 15.08 9.12
N GLN A 42 16.37 15.80 8.56
CA GLN A 42 16.49 16.07 7.13
C GLN A 42 15.24 16.70 6.49
N ILE A 43 14.50 17.50 7.27
CA ILE A 43 13.29 18.18 6.81
C ILE A 43 13.68 19.50 6.13
N SER A 44 13.05 19.89 5.03
CA SER A 44 13.29 21.20 4.39
C SER A 44 12.62 22.36 5.16
N ALA A 45 13.05 23.60 4.91
CA ALA A 45 12.48 24.78 5.58
C ALA A 45 11.00 25.01 5.23
N ASP A 46 10.56 24.52 4.07
CA ASP A 46 9.15 24.59 3.68
C ASP A 46 8.35 23.41 4.22
N GLU A 47 8.94 22.21 4.26
CA GLU A 47 8.30 21.04 4.85
C GLU A 47 8.00 21.23 6.34
N ILE A 48 8.86 21.90 7.11
CA ILE A 48 8.57 22.13 8.54
C ILE A 48 7.31 22.97 8.75
N LYS A 49 6.98 23.90 7.83
CA LYS A 49 5.75 24.69 7.89
C LYS A 49 4.53 23.80 7.71
N ILE A 50 4.62 22.80 6.82
CA ILE A 50 3.60 21.78 6.60
C ILE A 50 3.45 20.93 7.87
N TRP A 51 4.56 20.38 8.37
CA TRP A 51 4.56 19.49 9.54
C TRP A 51 3.99 20.13 10.80
N LYS A 52 4.25 21.42 11.04
CA LYS A 52 3.70 22.15 12.19
C LYS A 52 2.19 22.33 12.14
N LYS A 53 1.60 22.30 10.95
CA LYS A 53 0.15 22.46 10.74
C LYS A 53 -0.56 21.13 10.47
N PHE A 54 0.20 20.04 10.33
CA PHE A 54 -0.36 18.77 9.91
C PHE A 54 -1.12 18.10 11.05
N GLU A 55 -2.40 17.78 10.83
CA GLU A 55 -3.34 17.30 11.86
C GLU A 55 -2.82 16.07 12.62
N LEU A 56 -2.26 15.08 11.91
CA LEU A 56 -1.77 13.84 12.50
C LEU A 56 -0.35 13.94 13.08
N GLY A 57 0.23 15.14 13.07
CA GLY A 57 1.59 15.41 13.51
C GLY A 57 2.68 14.76 12.65
N TYR A 58 3.91 15.07 13.00
CA TYR A 58 5.11 14.50 12.39
C TYR A 58 5.53 13.20 13.08
N VAL A 59 6.11 12.25 12.35
CA VAL A 59 6.75 11.05 12.92
C VAL A 59 8.24 11.09 12.61
N CYS A 60 9.06 11.06 13.66
CA CYS A 60 10.52 11.11 13.53
C CYS A 60 11.10 9.89 12.82
N VAL A 61 12.31 10.03 12.29
CA VAL A 61 13.06 8.96 11.61
C VAL A 61 13.09 7.71 12.47
N SER A 62 13.54 7.81 13.72
CA SER A 62 13.64 6.65 14.64
C SER A 62 12.32 5.95 14.95
N CYS A 63 11.17 6.64 14.81
CA CYS A 63 9.86 6.03 15.03
C CYS A 63 9.20 5.52 13.73
N ARG A 64 9.80 5.78 12.57
CA ARG A 64 9.29 5.32 11.28
C ARG A 64 10.25 4.37 10.56
N THR A 65 11.44 4.13 11.12
CA THR A 65 12.43 3.23 10.56
C THR A 65 12.80 2.11 11.54
N LEU A 66 13.17 0.95 10.99
CA LEU A 66 13.83 -0.13 11.70
C LEU A 66 15.29 0.26 11.91
N ASP A 67 15.72 0.33 13.17
CA ASP A 67 17.09 0.66 13.60
C ASP A 67 17.66 1.97 13.00
N GLY A 68 16.80 2.90 12.59
CA GLY A 68 17.24 4.15 11.97
C GLY A 68 17.52 4.06 10.47
N ILE A 69 17.45 2.88 9.85
CA ILE A 69 17.95 2.62 8.50
C ILE A 69 16.81 2.49 7.49
N GLU A 70 16.01 1.42 7.58
CA GLU A 70 14.96 1.09 6.61
C GLU A 70 13.60 1.56 7.10
N PHE A 71 12.70 1.98 6.21
CA PHE A 71 11.33 2.31 6.62
C PHE A 71 10.61 1.09 7.21
N ASP A 72 10.03 1.26 8.39
CA ASP A 72 9.23 0.22 9.04
C ASP A 72 7.82 0.19 8.44
N TYR A 73 7.64 -0.65 7.42
CA TYR A 73 6.36 -0.83 6.75
C TYR A 73 5.26 -1.39 7.67
N LEU A 74 5.62 -2.19 8.70
CA LEU A 74 4.65 -2.68 9.68
C LEU A 74 4.13 -1.53 10.56
N MET A 75 5.01 -0.61 10.98
CA MET A 75 4.60 0.61 11.66
C MET A 75 3.82 1.55 10.75
N GLY A 76 4.21 1.67 9.47
CA GLY A 76 3.45 2.40 8.45
C GLY A 76 2.01 1.87 8.33
N MET A 77 1.85 0.56 8.17
CA MET A 77 0.55 -0.10 8.10
C MET A 77 -0.27 0.09 9.38
N ARG A 78 0.34 -0.01 10.57
CA ARG A 78 -0.35 0.26 11.84
C ARG A 78 -0.89 1.70 11.90
N ARG A 79 -0.14 2.68 11.40
CA ARG A 79 -0.61 4.07 11.34
C ARG A 79 -1.76 4.27 10.36
N LEU A 80 -1.73 3.62 9.19
CA LEU A 80 -2.83 3.64 8.22
C LEU A 80 -4.08 2.97 8.79
N LYS A 81 -3.94 1.78 9.41
CA LYS A 81 -5.02 1.07 10.09
C LYS A 81 -5.67 1.92 11.17
N ASN A 82 -4.91 2.56 12.05
CA ASN A 82 -5.47 3.41 13.11
C ASN A 82 -6.33 4.55 12.55
N ALA A 83 -5.97 5.10 11.38
CA ALA A 83 -6.78 6.10 10.71
C ALA A 83 -8.02 5.51 10.01
N ALA A 84 -7.92 4.26 9.57
CA ALA A 84 -9.00 3.51 8.93
C ALA A 84 -10.02 2.92 9.92
N ASP A 85 -9.62 2.62 11.17
CA ASP A 85 -10.48 2.02 12.22
C ASP A 85 -11.69 2.90 12.57
N MET A 86 -11.60 4.22 12.33
CA MET A 86 -12.76 5.13 12.45
C MET A 86 -13.83 4.88 11.37
N LYS A 87 -13.54 4.04 10.36
CA LYS A 87 -14.35 3.80 9.15
C LYS A 87 -14.68 5.08 8.38
N VAL A 88 -13.80 6.08 8.46
CA VAL A 88 -13.93 7.36 7.77
C VAL A 88 -12.78 7.53 6.78
N LEU A 89 -13.07 7.48 5.48
CA LEU A 89 -12.06 7.62 4.43
C LEU A 89 -11.30 8.95 4.51
N ALA A 90 -11.91 10.02 5.01
CA ALA A 90 -11.24 11.32 5.18
C ALA A 90 -10.04 11.24 6.13
N LYS A 91 -10.12 10.49 7.23
CA LYS A 91 -9.00 10.31 8.17
C LYS A 91 -7.88 9.48 7.55
N LEU A 92 -8.25 8.42 6.81
CA LEU A 92 -7.28 7.64 6.05
C LEU A 92 -6.59 8.49 4.98
N LYS A 93 -7.31 9.37 4.27
CA LYS A 93 -6.72 10.35 3.32
C LYS A 93 -5.68 11.23 4.00
N THR A 94 -5.99 11.81 5.16
CA THR A 94 -5.02 12.61 5.93
C THR A 94 -3.79 11.77 6.31
N ALA A 95 -3.96 10.51 6.72
CA ALA A 95 -2.85 9.61 7.04
C ALA A 95 -1.99 9.31 5.80
N VAL A 96 -2.61 9.00 4.65
CA VAL A 96 -1.91 8.75 3.39
C VAL A 96 -1.15 9.99 2.90
N THR A 97 -1.73 11.18 3.04
CA THR A 97 -1.01 12.44 2.77
C THR A 97 0.22 12.56 3.65
N ARG A 98 0.11 12.26 4.95
CA ARG A 98 1.26 12.26 5.87
C ARG A 98 2.35 11.30 5.42
N GLU A 99 1.98 10.05 5.14
CA GLU A 99 2.91 9.00 4.73
C GLU A 99 3.61 9.35 3.40
N THR A 100 2.90 9.99 2.47
CA THR A 100 3.47 10.46 1.19
C THR A 100 4.51 11.57 1.38
N LEU A 101 4.37 12.43 2.40
CA LEU A 101 5.36 13.47 2.72
C LEU A 101 6.69 12.89 3.21
N PHE A 102 6.75 11.62 3.62
CA PHE A 102 8.01 10.96 3.94
C PHE A 102 8.83 10.58 2.70
N LYS A 103 8.28 10.75 1.49
CA LYS A 103 8.95 10.50 0.19
C LYS A 103 9.57 9.10 0.10
N ILE A 104 8.89 8.11 0.64
CA ILE A 104 9.33 6.71 0.58
C ILE A 104 9.09 6.23 -0.84
N GLU A 105 10.16 6.07 -1.60
CA GLU A 105 10.11 5.56 -2.97
C GLU A 105 9.91 4.05 -2.97
N PHE A 106 8.96 3.57 -3.75
CA PHE A 106 8.88 2.17 -4.11
C PHE A 106 9.70 1.94 -5.39
N LYS A 107 10.69 1.06 -5.31
CA LYS A 107 11.49 0.65 -6.46
C LYS A 107 11.07 -0.76 -6.87
N PRO A 108 10.19 -0.91 -7.90
CA PRO A 108 9.83 -2.23 -8.38
C PRO A 108 11.06 -2.95 -8.95
N VAL A 109 11.04 -4.29 -8.90
CA VAL A 109 12.08 -5.14 -9.50
C VAL A 109 12.13 -4.91 -11.01
N SER A 110 13.34 -4.94 -11.58
CA SER A 110 13.52 -4.77 -13.02
C SER A 110 13.05 -6.02 -13.78
N ASP A 111 12.54 -5.86 -15.00
CA ASP A 111 12.10 -6.99 -15.83
C ASP A 111 13.21 -8.01 -16.14
N LYS A 112 14.47 -7.58 -16.12
CA LYS A 112 15.61 -8.48 -16.40
C LYS A 112 15.77 -9.55 -15.32
N ASP A 113 15.19 -9.31 -14.15
CA ASP A 113 15.38 -10.16 -12.97
C ASP A 113 14.23 -11.16 -12.78
N VAL A 114 13.16 -11.07 -13.59
CA VAL A 114 11.97 -11.92 -13.43
C VAL A 114 11.57 -12.55 -14.75
N VAL A 115 11.81 -13.86 -14.88
CA VAL A 115 11.38 -14.66 -16.04
C VAL A 115 10.02 -15.27 -15.74
N PHE A 116 9.01 -14.90 -16.54
CA PHE A 116 7.67 -15.46 -16.42
C PHE A 116 7.48 -16.54 -17.47
N PRO A 117 7.09 -17.78 -17.09
CA PRO A 117 6.64 -18.75 -18.06
C PRO A 117 5.34 -18.26 -18.72
N PRO A 118 5.13 -18.49 -20.03
CA PRO A 118 3.87 -18.16 -20.69
C PRO A 118 2.75 -19.03 -20.12
N VAL A 119 1.64 -18.40 -19.71
CA VAL A 119 0.43 -19.11 -19.24
C VAL A 119 -0.69 -18.91 -20.27
N ARG A 120 -1.34 -19.98 -20.71
CA ARG A 120 -2.55 -19.93 -21.55
C ARG A 120 -3.79 -20.01 -20.65
N PHE A 121 -4.93 -19.44 -21.06
CA PHE A 121 -6.16 -19.49 -20.27
C PHE A 121 -6.70 -20.92 -20.09
N ASP A 122 -6.36 -21.79 -21.04
CA ASP A 122 -6.95 -23.12 -21.20
C ASP A 122 -6.01 -24.22 -20.67
N GLU A 123 -4.74 -23.88 -20.46
CA GLU A 123 -3.68 -24.74 -19.93
C GLU A 123 -2.97 -23.95 -18.82
N VAL A 124 -3.25 -24.31 -17.57
CA VAL A 124 -2.37 -23.92 -16.46
C VAL A 124 -1.06 -24.68 -16.67
N ILE A 125 -0.13 -24.08 -17.42
CA ILE A 125 1.20 -24.66 -17.66
C ILE A 125 2.01 -24.46 -16.37
N GLY A 126 1.94 -25.44 -15.48
CA GLY A 126 2.70 -25.49 -14.23
C GLY A 126 1.82 -25.54 -12.98
N ASP A 127 2.38 -26.02 -11.88
CA ASP A 127 1.67 -26.08 -10.61
C ASP A 127 1.50 -24.67 -10.01
N PRO A 128 0.28 -24.27 -9.61
CA PRO A 128 0.07 -22.99 -8.97
C PRO A 128 0.86 -22.94 -7.66
N ILE A 129 1.64 -21.88 -7.47
CA ILE A 129 2.38 -21.69 -6.23
C ILE A 129 1.43 -21.16 -5.16
N ILE A 130 1.27 -21.94 -4.10
CA ILE A 130 0.39 -21.62 -2.97
C ILE A 130 1.09 -20.59 -2.07
N THR A 131 0.38 -19.55 -1.68
CA THR A 131 0.86 -18.52 -0.76
C THR A 131 0.28 -18.70 0.64
N ALA A 132 0.84 -18.01 1.62
CA ALA A 132 0.30 -18.02 2.98
C ALA A 132 -1.15 -17.48 3.04
N GLY A 133 -2.05 -18.25 3.64
CA GLY A 133 -3.46 -17.92 3.84
C GLY A 133 -3.72 -16.97 5.03
N ASN A 134 -2.99 -15.86 5.13
CA ASN A 134 -3.05 -14.92 6.27
C ASN A 134 -3.83 -13.62 5.98
N GLY A 135 -4.70 -13.64 4.97
CA GLY A 135 -5.43 -12.46 4.49
C GLY A 135 -4.58 -11.47 3.68
N ASN A 136 -3.27 -11.73 3.48
CA ASN A 136 -2.39 -10.98 2.58
C ASN A 136 -2.12 -11.71 1.25
N CYS A 137 -2.90 -12.73 0.90
CA CYS A 137 -2.62 -13.66 -0.20
C CYS A 137 -2.24 -12.99 -1.54
N LEU A 138 -2.92 -11.90 -1.94
CA LEU A 138 -2.56 -11.15 -3.16
C LEU A 138 -1.14 -10.58 -3.07
N PHE A 139 -0.81 -9.94 -1.96
CA PHE A 139 0.49 -9.30 -1.76
C PHE A 139 1.60 -10.33 -1.58
N ASN A 140 1.29 -11.45 -0.93
CA ASN A 140 2.18 -12.61 -0.84
C ASN A 140 2.46 -13.18 -2.23
N ALA A 141 1.43 -13.36 -3.07
CA ALA A 141 1.57 -13.88 -4.43
C ALA A 141 2.44 -12.98 -5.30
N VAL A 142 2.21 -11.67 -5.26
CA VAL A 142 3.01 -10.70 -6.01
C VAL A 142 4.44 -10.64 -5.47
N SER A 143 4.62 -10.69 -4.15
CA SER A 143 5.95 -10.73 -3.54
C SER A 143 6.71 -11.96 -4.02
N LEU A 144 6.10 -13.14 -3.92
CA LEU A 144 6.69 -14.42 -4.31
C LEU A 144 7.07 -14.42 -5.79
N LEU A 145 6.17 -13.92 -6.63
CA LEU A 145 6.36 -13.86 -8.08
C LEU A 145 7.47 -12.91 -8.50
N LEU A 146 7.63 -11.76 -7.84
CA LEU A 146 8.58 -10.73 -8.25
C LEU A 146 9.91 -10.76 -7.50
N TYR A 147 9.93 -11.32 -6.29
CA TYR A 147 11.08 -11.30 -5.39
C TYR A 147 11.54 -12.71 -4.96
N GLY A 148 10.80 -13.76 -5.31
CA GLY A 148 11.14 -15.15 -4.95
C GLY A 148 10.70 -15.57 -3.55
N ASP A 149 10.16 -14.66 -2.74
CA ASP A 149 9.63 -14.94 -1.39
C ASP A 149 8.48 -13.98 -1.00
N GLU A 150 7.86 -14.19 0.16
CA GLU A 150 6.76 -13.35 0.65
C GLU A 150 7.20 -12.12 1.49
N SER A 151 8.51 -11.84 1.58
CA SER A 151 9.08 -10.83 2.49
C SER A 151 8.64 -9.39 2.18
N LYS A 152 8.24 -9.11 0.94
CA LYS A 152 7.81 -7.78 0.48
C LYS A 152 6.31 -7.57 0.56
N SER A 153 5.53 -8.57 0.98
CA SER A 153 4.05 -8.49 1.05
C SER A 153 3.52 -7.26 1.79
N VAL A 154 4.07 -6.95 2.97
CA VAL A 154 3.66 -5.78 3.77
C VAL A 154 4.02 -4.47 3.08
N GLN A 155 5.22 -4.38 2.50
CA GLN A 155 5.67 -3.22 1.73
C GLN A 155 4.74 -2.98 0.53
N LEU A 156 4.39 -4.04 -0.21
CA LEU A 156 3.46 -3.98 -1.33
C LEU A 156 2.09 -3.47 -0.91
N ARG A 157 1.52 -4.03 0.16
CA ARG A 157 0.23 -3.58 0.70
C ARG A 157 0.26 -2.10 1.07
N TYR A 158 1.31 -1.68 1.75
CA TYR A 158 1.49 -0.28 2.13
C TYR A 158 1.47 0.65 0.91
N HIS A 159 2.29 0.38 -0.10
CA HIS A 159 2.35 1.24 -1.29
C HIS A 159 1.06 1.21 -2.11
N ILE A 160 0.40 0.05 -2.25
CA ILE A 160 -0.90 -0.08 -2.91
C ILE A 160 -1.97 0.74 -2.18
N CYS A 161 -2.01 0.68 -0.85
CA CYS A 161 -2.93 1.50 -0.06
C CYS A 161 -2.68 3.00 -0.30
N LEU A 162 -1.41 3.45 -0.25
CA LEU A 162 -1.08 4.86 -0.52
C LEU A 162 -1.56 5.29 -1.90
N ARG A 163 -1.30 4.47 -2.94
CA ARG A 163 -1.68 4.73 -4.33
C ARG A 163 -3.19 4.85 -4.48
N MET A 164 -3.95 3.88 -3.97
CA MET A 164 -5.42 3.88 -4.03
C MET A 164 -6.01 5.14 -3.39
N VAL A 165 -5.59 5.47 -2.18
CA VAL A 165 -6.20 6.60 -1.47
C VAL A 165 -5.79 7.95 -2.08
N ARG A 166 -4.54 8.10 -2.51
CA ARG A 166 -4.04 9.35 -3.12
C ARG A 166 -4.71 9.62 -4.47
N ASP A 167 -4.86 8.59 -5.29
CA ASP A 167 -5.29 8.73 -6.68
C ASP A 167 -6.77 8.33 -6.86
N SER A 168 -7.58 8.48 -5.80
CA SER A 168 -8.97 7.99 -5.75
C SER A 168 -9.84 8.45 -6.92
N THR A 169 -9.66 9.69 -7.38
CA THR A 169 -10.43 10.24 -8.51
C THR A 169 -10.17 9.47 -9.80
N SER A 170 -8.93 9.04 -10.05
CA SER A 170 -8.58 8.27 -11.24
C SER A 170 -9.28 6.92 -11.24
N TYR A 171 -9.23 6.18 -10.13
CA TYR A 171 -9.91 4.88 -10.01
C TYR A 171 -11.43 5.01 -10.10
N MET A 172 -12.02 6.04 -9.48
CA MET A 172 -13.46 6.27 -9.52
C MET A 172 -13.99 6.71 -10.89
N ASN A 173 -13.11 7.15 -11.79
CA ASN A 173 -13.41 7.48 -13.18
C ASN A 173 -12.93 6.43 -14.17
N HIS A 174 -12.44 5.28 -13.70
CA HIS A 174 -11.90 4.23 -14.55
C HIS A 174 -13.00 3.64 -15.48
N PRO A 175 -12.71 3.37 -16.78
CA PRO A 175 -13.70 2.85 -17.73
C PRO A 175 -14.41 1.57 -17.26
N HIS A 176 -13.68 0.70 -16.56
CA HIS A 176 -14.22 -0.56 -16.02
C HIS A 176 -14.86 -0.45 -14.63
N ARG A 177 -15.06 0.76 -14.09
CA ARG A 177 -15.61 0.97 -12.74
C ARG A 177 -16.88 0.16 -12.47
N LYS A 178 -17.87 0.21 -13.38
CA LYS A 178 -19.16 -0.49 -13.18
C LYS A 178 -18.95 -2.00 -12.97
N ARG A 179 -18.12 -2.62 -13.82
CA ARG A 179 -17.76 -4.05 -13.72
C ARG A 179 -17.09 -4.35 -12.39
N ILE A 180 -16.16 -3.51 -11.96
CA ILE A 180 -15.44 -3.69 -10.69
C ILE A 180 -16.38 -3.55 -9.49
N GLN A 181 -17.28 -2.56 -9.51
CA GLN A 181 -18.26 -2.35 -8.45
C GLN A 181 -19.22 -3.53 -8.27
N CYS A 182 -19.51 -4.29 -9.33
CA CYS A 182 -20.32 -5.51 -9.25
C CYS A 182 -19.57 -6.69 -8.62
N LEU A 183 -18.24 -6.67 -8.59
CA LEU A 183 -17.39 -7.79 -8.15
C LEU A 183 -16.64 -7.53 -6.85
N SER A 184 -16.62 -6.27 -6.41
CA SER A 184 -15.82 -5.80 -5.29
C SER A 184 -16.70 -5.03 -4.30
N PRO A 185 -16.29 -4.94 -3.03
CA PRO A 185 -16.84 -3.97 -2.12
C PRO A 185 -16.76 -2.54 -2.69
N SER A 186 -17.40 -1.59 -2.00
CA SER A 186 -17.23 -0.17 -2.35
C SER A 186 -15.75 0.21 -2.37
N TYR A 187 -15.41 1.21 -3.20
CA TYR A 187 -14.04 1.69 -3.29
C TYR A 187 -13.49 2.13 -1.93
N GLU A 188 -14.33 2.80 -1.13
CA GLU A 188 -13.97 3.26 0.21
C GLU A 188 -13.71 2.09 1.17
N ALA A 189 -14.58 1.07 1.15
CA ALA A 189 -14.39 -0.14 1.94
C ALA A 189 -13.08 -0.86 1.54
N THR A 190 -12.80 -0.97 0.24
CA THR A 190 -11.53 -1.56 -0.21
C THR A 190 -10.32 -0.73 0.26
N CYS A 191 -10.38 0.60 0.24
CA CYS A 191 -9.31 1.44 0.77
C CYS A 191 -9.05 1.15 2.26
N ILE A 192 -10.12 0.98 3.06
CA ILE A 192 -10.06 0.66 4.49
C ILE A 192 -9.47 -0.74 4.71
N ASP A 193 -9.93 -1.74 3.95
CA ASP A 193 -9.40 -3.10 4.03
C ASP A 193 -7.93 -3.15 3.63
N CYS A 194 -7.53 -2.43 2.58
CA CYS A 194 -6.14 -2.36 2.13
C CYS A 194 -5.22 -1.69 3.16
N ALA A 195 -5.74 -0.76 3.97
CA ALA A 195 -5.03 -0.12 5.08
C ALA A 195 -4.85 -1.04 6.31
N THR A 196 -5.47 -2.23 6.31
CA THR A 196 -5.48 -3.16 7.44
C THR A 196 -4.75 -4.44 7.07
N ILE A 197 -3.71 -4.86 7.80
CA ILE A 197 -3.07 -6.17 7.57
C ILE A 197 -4.09 -7.30 7.76
N GLY A 198 -4.13 -8.26 6.84
CA GLY A 198 -5.15 -9.31 6.81
C GLY A 198 -6.49 -8.91 6.17
N GLY A 199 -6.73 -7.61 5.92
CA GLY A 199 -7.89 -7.13 5.16
C GLY A 199 -7.92 -7.68 3.73
N PHE A 200 -9.12 -7.90 3.19
CA PHE A 200 -9.30 -8.51 1.88
C PHE A 200 -8.86 -7.59 0.74
N SER A 201 -8.35 -8.18 -0.33
CA SER A 201 -8.07 -7.48 -1.60
C SER A 201 -9.25 -7.61 -2.55
N SER A 202 -9.37 -6.67 -3.49
CA SER A 202 -10.44 -6.69 -4.50
C SER A 202 -9.89 -6.34 -5.88
N ALA A 203 -10.75 -6.29 -6.90
CA ALA A 203 -10.32 -5.87 -8.25
C ALA A 203 -9.84 -4.40 -8.27
N TRP A 204 -10.24 -3.57 -7.30
CA TRP A 204 -9.64 -2.25 -7.11
C TRP A 204 -8.16 -2.32 -6.71
N THR A 205 -7.81 -3.27 -5.83
CA THR A 205 -6.43 -3.53 -5.41
C THR A 205 -5.59 -4.02 -6.60
N ILE A 206 -6.16 -4.84 -7.48
CA ILE A 206 -5.51 -5.30 -8.72
C ILE A 206 -5.23 -4.13 -9.67
N LEU A 207 -6.17 -3.19 -9.86
CA LEU A 207 -5.90 -2.00 -10.67
C LEU A 207 -4.74 -1.16 -10.11
N ALA A 208 -4.72 -0.95 -8.79
CA ALA A 208 -3.63 -0.21 -8.16
C ALA A 208 -2.28 -0.95 -8.24
N LEU A 209 -2.31 -2.28 -8.21
CA LEU A 209 -1.14 -3.11 -8.46
C LEU A 209 -0.60 -2.90 -9.89
N CYS A 210 -1.47 -2.88 -10.91
CA CYS A 210 -1.06 -2.61 -12.30
C CYS A 210 -0.29 -1.30 -12.40
N ASP A 211 -0.82 -0.24 -11.77
CA ASP A 211 -0.21 1.08 -11.77
C ASP A 211 1.14 1.16 -11.06
N ILE A 212 1.30 0.48 -9.92
CA ILE A 212 2.54 0.50 -9.15
C ILE A 212 3.68 -0.17 -9.91
N PHE A 213 3.40 -1.30 -10.55
CA PHE A 213 4.41 -2.01 -11.33
C PHE A 213 4.51 -1.54 -12.77
N ARG A 214 3.54 -0.76 -13.24
CA ARG A 214 3.36 -0.41 -14.65
C ARG A 214 3.34 -1.64 -15.54
N ARG A 215 2.56 -2.64 -15.12
CA ARG A 215 2.42 -3.93 -15.81
C ARG A 215 0.94 -4.31 -15.90
N PRO A 216 0.54 -4.99 -16.98
CA PRO A 216 -0.77 -5.63 -17.01
C PRO A 216 -0.83 -6.74 -15.95
N VAL A 217 -1.97 -6.87 -15.28
CA VAL A 217 -2.25 -7.99 -14.37
C VAL A 217 -3.40 -8.80 -14.96
N ARG A 218 -3.12 -10.05 -15.34
CA ARG A 218 -4.12 -11.00 -15.78
C ARG A 218 -4.59 -11.84 -14.60
N ILE A 219 -5.90 -11.83 -14.38
CA ILE A 219 -6.54 -12.67 -13.37
C ILE A 219 -7.03 -13.95 -14.04
N LEU A 220 -6.69 -15.09 -13.44
CA LEU A 220 -7.19 -16.40 -13.78
C LEU A 220 -8.18 -16.82 -12.69
N TYR A 221 -9.46 -16.79 -13.00
CA TYR A 221 -10.55 -17.14 -12.10
C TYR A 221 -11.12 -18.50 -12.51
N PRO A 222 -10.78 -19.60 -11.83
CA PRO A 222 -11.14 -20.94 -12.29
C PRO A 222 -12.64 -21.20 -12.16
N SER A 223 -13.15 -22.06 -13.04
CA SER A 223 -14.57 -22.43 -13.11
C SER A 223 -15.08 -23.11 -11.83
N VAL A 224 -14.18 -23.77 -11.07
CA VAL A 224 -14.53 -24.37 -9.76
C VAL A 224 -15.10 -23.37 -8.78
N ASN A 225 -14.73 -22.07 -8.89
CA ASN A 225 -15.29 -21.00 -8.06
C ASN A 225 -16.78 -20.67 -8.38
N VAL A 226 -17.41 -21.36 -9.36
CA VAL A 226 -18.79 -21.26 -9.91
C VAL A 226 -18.77 -20.83 -11.39
N VAL A 227 -19.02 -21.81 -12.28
CA VAL A 227 -18.93 -21.70 -13.76
C VAL A 227 -19.92 -20.70 -14.38
N ASN A 228 -21.03 -20.41 -13.69
CA ASN A 228 -22.10 -19.53 -14.19
C ASN A 228 -22.21 -18.19 -13.42
N ASN A 229 -21.15 -17.77 -12.74
CA ASN A 229 -21.15 -16.49 -12.04
C ASN A 229 -20.57 -15.39 -12.94
N PHE A 230 -21.19 -14.20 -12.92
CA PHE A 230 -20.67 -12.97 -13.50
C PHE A 230 -19.18 -12.75 -13.16
N ALA A 231 -18.71 -13.21 -12.00
CA ALA A 231 -17.29 -13.21 -11.62
C ALA A 231 -16.38 -13.97 -12.58
N TYR A 232 -16.79 -15.12 -13.13
CA TYR A 232 -15.95 -15.90 -14.04
C TYR A 232 -15.67 -15.14 -15.34
N THR A 233 -16.71 -14.63 -16.00
CA THR A 233 -16.55 -13.83 -17.23
C THR A 233 -15.91 -12.48 -16.94
N SER A 234 -16.16 -11.93 -15.76
CA SER A 234 -15.71 -10.58 -15.42
C SER A 234 -14.32 -10.52 -14.78
N LEU A 235 -13.80 -11.59 -14.19
CA LEU A 235 -12.46 -11.62 -13.63
C LEU A 235 -11.44 -12.30 -14.55
N ASN A 236 -11.83 -13.22 -15.44
CA ASN A 236 -10.92 -13.77 -16.46
C ASN A 236 -10.60 -12.73 -17.54
N THR A 237 -9.78 -11.74 -17.19
CA THR A 237 -9.42 -10.61 -18.04
C THR A 237 -8.06 -10.05 -17.63
N THR A 238 -7.52 -9.17 -18.46
CA THR A 238 -6.30 -8.43 -18.16
C THR A 238 -6.69 -7.02 -17.71
N PHE A 239 -6.19 -6.62 -16.54
CA PHE A 239 -6.24 -5.26 -16.05
C PHE A 239 -5.00 -4.53 -16.54
N GLU A 240 -5.21 -3.37 -17.14
CA GLU A 240 -4.12 -2.54 -17.66
C GLU A 240 -3.82 -1.38 -16.70
N PRO A 241 -2.56 -0.93 -16.60
CA PRO A 241 -2.23 0.29 -15.87
C PRO A 241 -2.77 1.54 -16.57
N SER A 242 -2.98 2.60 -15.79
CA SER A 242 -3.47 3.89 -16.29
C SER A 242 -2.44 4.63 -17.15
N SER A 243 -1.16 4.28 -17.02
CA SER A 243 -0.04 4.84 -17.80
C SER A 243 0.44 3.84 -18.84
N VAL A 244 1.03 4.34 -19.94
CA VAL A 244 1.63 3.52 -20.99
C VAL A 244 2.63 2.52 -20.39
N VAL A 245 2.43 1.24 -20.72
CA VAL A 245 3.34 0.14 -20.35
C VAL A 245 4.60 0.25 -21.20
N PRO A 246 5.81 0.30 -20.60
CA PRO A 246 7.04 0.27 -21.38
C PRO A 246 7.15 -1.06 -22.15
N ALA A 247 7.71 -1.03 -23.36
CA ALA A 247 7.91 -2.23 -24.15
C ALA A 247 8.78 -3.26 -23.39
N GLY A 248 8.39 -4.54 -23.46
CA GLY A 248 9.14 -5.63 -22.85
C GLY A 248 8.74 -6.00 -21.42
N HIS A 249 7.81 -5.28 -20.79
CA HIS A 249 7.26 -5.67 -19.49
C HIS A 249 6.32 -6.87 -19.61
N SER A 250 6.51 -7.86 -18.75
CA SER A 250 5.66 -9.06 -18.70
C SER A 250 4.35 -8.81 -17.96
N THR A 251 3.33 -9.60 -18.29
CA THR A 251 2.05 -9.65 -17.57
C THR A 251 2.19 -10.43 -16.27
N ILE A 252 1.73 -9.86 -15.17
CA ILE A 252 1.59 -10.55 -13.88
C ILE A 252 0.36 -11.46 -13.94
N ASN A 253 0.51 -12.75 -13.70
CA ASN A 253 -0.59 -13.71 -13.68
C ASN A 253 -0.96 -14.04 -12.24
N ILE A 254 -2.22 -13.78 -11.84
CA ILE A 254 -2.72 -14.11 -10.52
C ILE A 254 -3.84 -15.13 -10.65
N PHE A 255 -3.65 -16.29 -10.02
CA PHE A 255 -4.70 -17.30 -9.89
C PHE A 255 -5.59 -16.95 -8.69
N TRP A 256 -6.83 -16.54 -8.96
CA TRP A 256 -7.76 -16.10 -7.93
C TRP A 256 -8.70 -17.24 -7.54
N TYR A 257 -8.35 -17.88 -6.44
CA TYR A 257 -9.02 -19.08 -5.96
C TYR A 257 -9.79 -18.84 -4.66
N ALA A 258 -11.03 -19.32 -4.54
CA ALA A 258 -11.82 -19.23 -3.32
C ALA A 258 -11.55 -20.48 -2.45
N GLN A 259 -11.08 -20.28 -1.22
CA GLN A 259 -10.66 -21.36 -0.32
C GLN A 259 -11.81 -22.34 -0.01
N GLY A 260 -11.56 -23.67 -0.16
CA GLY A 260 -12.49 -24.73 0.26
C GLY A 260 -12.79 -25.85 -0.76
N GLN A 261 -12.22 -25.81 -1.96
CA GLN A 261 -12.53 -26.73 -3.07
C GLN A 261 -11.30 -27.11 -3.92
N LEU A 262 -10.10 -27.22 -3.34
CA LEU A 262 -8.96 -27.63 -4.16
C LEU A 262 -9.26 -29.06 -4.61
N PRO A 263 -9.15 -29.38 -5.92
CA PRO A 263 -9.08 -30.77 -6.30
C PRO A 263 -7.98 -31.38 -5.44
N LYS A 264 -8.28 -32.45 -4.71
CA LYS A 264 -7.24 -33.20 -3.99
C LYS A 264 -6.13 -33.42 -5.01
N GLN A 265 -4.93 -32.90 -4.73
CA GLN A 265 -3.77 -33.21 -5.55
C GLN A 265 -3.74 -34.74 -5.63
N GLY A 266 -3.82 -35.28 -6.84
CA GLY A 266 -3.72 -36.72 -7.05
C GLY A 266 -2.37 -37.16 -6.52
N SER A 267 -2.39 -37.82 -5.36
CA SER A 267 -1.28 -38.60 -4.83
C SER A 267 -1.05 -39.82 -5.71
#